data_AF-A0A8J7BIF8-F1
#
_entry.id   AF-A0A8J7BIF8-F1
#
_cell.length_a   1.000
_cell.length_b   1.000
_cell.length_c   1.000
_cell.angle_alpha   90.00
_cell.angle_beta   90.00
_cell.angle_gamma   90.00
#
_symmetry.space_group_name_H-M   'P 1'
#
loop_
_entity.id
_entity.type
_entity.pdbx_description
1 polymer ?
#
loop_
_entity_poly.entity_id
_entity_poly.type
_entity_poly.pdbx_seq_one_letter_code
_entity_poly.pdbx_strand_id
1 'polypeptide(L)'
;MKFLYSPNGAYLFDNLIDLLRNQERHNNLVVDATFNELVKETMLEKAQFERLTDAALLKTSLDLVTQNLDSELKARGIEVDFSSYVKDAQNRLKFAAKEIASLAAAAHGDANHRQVPEPLVSAQGIQFQLTSLAMGSQFDGLYAFAVETATFDLEALQKKYVVEGDWFPATITENDFLFIVDYSSVLVNLSHLSHDHWTVAKEKLVEIMDYLGP
;
A
#
# COMPACT_ATOMS: atom_id res chain seq x y z
N MET A 1 12.88 -1.59 -11.98
CA MET A 1 11.41 -1.72 -11.94
C MET A 1 10.99 -1.04 -10.65
N LYS A 2 10.24 0.07 -10.71
CA LYS A 2 9.78 0.74 -9.47
C LYS A 2 8.73 -0.18 -8.84
N PHE A 3 8.93 -0.61 -7.59
CA PHE A 3 7.84 -1.19 -6.81
C PHE A 3 6.75 -0.12 -6.68
N LEU A 4 5.49 -0.54 -6.68
CA LEU A 4 4.41 0.28 -6.15
C LEU A 4 4.48 0.13 -4.63
N TYR A 5 5.54 0.65 -4.02
CA TYR A 5 5.69 0.55 -2.58
C TYR A 5 4.49 1.23 -1.92
N SER A 6 3.75 0.49 -1.10
CA SER A 6 3.05 1.12 0.01
C SER A 6 4.07 2.04 0.72
N PRO A 7 3.69 3.23 1.23
CA PRO A 7 4.63 4.10 1.93
C PRO A 7 5.44 3.36 3.01
N ASN A 8 4.81 2.36 3.65
CA ASN A 8 5.44 1.45 4.60
C ASN A 8 6.49 0.53 3.95
N GLY A 9 6.19 -0.09 2.80
CA GLY A 9 7.13 -0.93 2.07
C GLY A 9 8.39 -0.20 1.61
N ALA A 10 8.26 1.06 1.15
CA ALA A 10 9.40 1.88 0.76
C ALA A 10 10.30 2.18 1.96
N TYR A 11 9.71 2.60 3.07
CA TYR A 11 10.42 2.85 4.32
C TYR A 11 11.16 1.60 4.83
N LEU A 12 10.49 0.44 4.82
CA LEU A 12 11.10 -0.82 5.24
C LEU A 12 12.26 -1.23 4.33
N PHE A 13 12.14 -1.01 3.02
CA PHE A 13 13.20 -1.30 2.06
C PHE A 13 14.46 -0.45 2.32
N ASP A 14 14.30 0.88 2.40
CA ASP A 14 15.43 1.79 2.63
C ASP A 14 16.09 1.55 3.99
N ASN A 15 15.28 1.35 5.04
CA ASN A 15 15.78 1.03 6.37
C ASN A 15 16.56 -0.30 6.38
N LEU A 16 16.06 -1.33 5.69
CA LEU A 16 16.75 -2.61 5.61
C LEU A 16 18.09 -2.50 4.87
N ILE A 17 18.18 -1.69 3.81
CA ILE A 17 19.44 -1.40 3.14
C ILE A 17 20.44 -0.78 4.12
N ASP A 18 20.02 0.21 4.91
CA ASP A 18 20.89 0.87 5.89
C ASP A 18 21.32 -0.05 7.04
N LEU A 19 20.44 -0.94 7.49
CA LEU A 19 20.76 -1.97 8.49
C LEU A 19 21.79 -2.97 7.95
N LEU A 20 21.60 -3.45 6.71
CA LEU A 20 22.49 -4.42 6.05
C LEU A 20 23.87 -3.81 5.74
N ARG A 21 23.94 -2.50 5.50
CA ARG A 21 25.21 -1.77 5.35
C ARG A 21 26.04 -1.74 6.62
N ASN A 22 25.38 -1.69 7.77
CA ASN A 22 25.99 -1.47 9.07
C ASN A 22 25.95 -2.74 9.92
N GLN A 23 26.08 -3.94 9.32
CA GLN A 23 25.94 -5.23 9.99
C GLN A 23 26.78 -5.39 11.27
N GLU A 24 27.96 -4.76 11.38
CA GLU A 24 28.76 -4.78 12.61
C GLU A 24 28.12 -4.03 13.80
N ARG A 25 27.19 -3.11 13.54
CA ARG A 25 26.52 -2.26 14.55
C ARG A 25 25.10 -2.69 14.87
N HIS A 26 24.46 -3.51 14.02
CA HIS A 26 23.05 -3.86 14.18
C HIS A 26 22.85 -5.31 14.58
N ASN A 27 21.88 -5.52 15.47
CA ASN A 27 21.48 -6.84 15.94
C ASN A 27 20.80 -7.61 14.78
N ASN A 28 21.28 -8.81 14.45
CA ASN A 28 20.69 -9.69 13.41
C ASN A 28 19.17 -9.85 13.56
N LEU A 29 18.65 -9.77 14.79
CA LEU A 29 17.22 -9.84 15.06
C LEU A 29 16.41 -8.71 14.39
N VAL A 30 16.97 -7.49 14.31
CA VAL A 30 16.31 -6.32 13.71
C VAL A 30 16.31 -6.44 12.19
N VAL A 31 17.40 -6.94 11.61
CA VAL A 31 17.49 -7.24 10.17
C VAL A 31 16.47 -8.31 9.80
N ASP A 32 16.41 -9.40 10.57
CA ASP A 32 15.43 -10.49 10.37
C ASP A 32 13.99 -9.97 10.45
N ALA A 33 13.66 -9.15 11.45
CA ALA A 33 12.33 -8.61 11.62
C ALA A 33 11.94 -7.71 10.44
N THR A 34 12.83 -6.78 10.06
CA THR A 34 12.58 -5.84 8.96
C THR A 34 12.44 -6.56 7.62
N PHE A 35 13.28 -7.57 7.36
CA PHE A 35 13.17 -8.43 6.18
C PHE A 35 11.82 -9.17 6.13
N ASN A 36 11.39 -9.75 7.26
CA ASN A 36 10.11 -10.45 7.34
C ASN A 36 8.91 -9.52 7.08
N GLU A 37 8.91 -8.31 7.64
CA GLU A 37 7.84 -7.33 7.40
C GLU A 37 7.83 -6.87 5.94
N LEU A 38 9.00 -6.61 5.34
CA LEU A 38 9.08 -6.25 3.92
C LEU A 38 8.53 -7.37 3.00
N VAL A 39 8.79 -8.63 3.33
CA VAL A 39 8.21 -9.78 2.60
C VAL A 39 6.69 -9.83 2.77
N LYS A 40 6.16 -9.54 3.96
CA LYS A 40 4.70 -9.48 4.17
C LYS A 40 4.03 -8.37 3.38
N GLU A 41 4.60 -7.17 3.37
CA GLU A 41 4.11 -6.06 2.56
C GLU A 41 4.11 -6.43 1.07
N THR A 42 5.20 -7.07 0.60
CA THR A 42 5.28 -7.56 -0.79
C THR A 42 4.22 -8.63 -1.09
N MET A 43 3.95 -9.54 -0.15
CA MET A 43 2.87 -10.52 -0.29
C MET A 43 1.49 -9.85 -0.36
N LEU A 44 1.24 -8.85 0.48
CA LEU A 44 -0.03 -8.10 0.48
C LEU A 44 -0.25 -7.42 -0.88
N GLU A 45 0.75 -6.71 -1.40
CA GLU A 45 0.71 -6.05 -2.71
C GLU A 45 0.45 -7.07 -3.82
N LYS A 46 1.20 -8.19 -3.84
CA LYS A 46 1.02 -9.24 -4.85
C LYS A 46 -0.36 -9.85 -4.82
N ALA A 47 -0.90 -10.10 -3.63
CA ALA A 47 -2.19 -10.73 -3.46
C ALA A 47 -3.37 -9.84 -3.93
N GLN A 48 -3.18 -8.51 -3.95
CA GLN A 48 -4.18 -7.59 -4.52
C GLN A 48 -4.34 -7.79 -6.04
N PHE A 49 -3.24 -8.00 -6.76
CA PHE A 49 -3.25 -8.01 -8.23
C PHE A 49 -3.21 -9.43 -8.84
N GLU A 50 -2.67 -10.40 -8.11
CA GLU A 50 -2.40 -11.75 -8.62
C GLU A 50 -3.12 -12.81 -7.78
N ARG A 51 -3.74 -13.78 -8.46
CA ARG A 51 -4.33 -14.96 -7.82
C ARG A 51 -3.25 -16.03 -7.65
N LEU A 52 -2.50 -15.95 -6.57
CA LEU A 52 -1.44 -16.90 -6.23
C LEU A 52 -1.90 -17.85 -5.12
N THR A 53 -1.39 -19.08 -5.16
CA THR A 53 -1.47 -19.97 -3.98
C THR A 53 -0.59 -19.42 -2.87
N ASP A 54 -0.84 -19.81 -1.63
CA ASP A 54 -0.02 -19.46 -0.47
C ASP A 54 1.48 -19.73 -0.68
N ALA A 55 1.82 -20.90 -1.22
CA ALA A 55 3.20 -21.27 -1.53
C ALA A 55 3.82 -20.41 -2.64
N ALA A 56 3.05 -20.11 -3.70
CA ALA A 56 3.52 -19.26 -4.80
C ALA A 56 3.68 -17.81 -4.33
N LEU A 57 2.74 -17.30 -3.54
CA LEU A 57 2.76 -15.95 -2.99
C LEU A 57 4.01 -15.71 -2.14
N LEU A 58 4.30 -16.61 -1.21
CA LEU A 58 5.48 -16.52 -0.36
C LEU A 58 6.76 -16.61 -1.17
N LYS A 59 6.86 -17.58 -2.08
CA LYS A 59 8.05 -17.78 -2.91
C LYS A 59 8.33 -16.57 -3.78
N THR A 60 7.34 -16.12 -4.55
CA THR A 60 7.48 -14.98 -5.46
C THR A 60 7.83 -13.70 -4.70
N SER A 61 7.26 -13.48 -3.53
CA SER A 61 7.57 -12.30 -2.70
C SER A 61 8.99 -12.34 -2.15
N LEU A 62 9.45 -13.50 -1.69
CA LEU A 62 10.84 -13.69 -1.25
C LEU A 62 11.84 -13.48 -2.39
N ASP A 63 11.58 -14.06 -3.56
CA ASP A 63 12.43 -13.92 -4.74
C ASP A 63 12.51 -12.44 -5.14
N LEU A 64 11.38 -11.73 -5.15
CA LEU A 64 11.30 -10.31 -5.49
C LEU A 64 12.08 -9.44 -4.49
N VAL A 65 11.83 -9.59 -3.19
CA VAL A 65 12.53 -8.81 -2.15
C VAL A 65 14.03 -9.06 -2.23
N THR A 66 14.44 -10.32 -2.33
CA THR A 66 15.87 -10.70 -2.38
C THR A 66 16.56 -10.14 -3.63
N GLN A 67 15.95 -10.28 -4.81
CA GLN A 67 16.51 -9.75 -6.05
C GLN A 67 16.71 -8.23 -6.00
N ASN A 68 15.76 -7.50 -5.43
CA ASN A 68 15.83 -6.05 -5.38
C ASN A 68 16.83 -5.55 -4.33
N LEU A 69 16.87 -6.17 -3.15
CA LEU A 69 17.90 -5.87 -2.16
C LEU A 69 19.31 -6.18 -2.69
N ASP A 70 19.48 -7.35 -3.33
CA ASP A 70 20.75 -7.76 -3.94
C ASP A 70 21.20 -6.77 -5.03
N SER A 71 20.28 -6.36 -5.91
CA SER A 71 20.56 -5.37 -6.94
C SER A 71 21.01 -4.02 -6.35
N GLU A 72 20.31 -3.52 -5.33
CA GLU A 72 20.59 -2.22 -4.73
C GLU A 72 21.88 -2.24 -3.89
N LEU A 73 22.13 -3.31 -3.14
CA LEU A 73 23.36 -3.46 -2.35
C LEU A 73 24.59 -3.65 -3.25
N LYS A 74 24.48 -4.43 -4.34
CA LYS A 74 25.56 -4.58 -5.32
C LYS A 74 25.89 -3.28 -6.03
N ALA A 75 24.88 -2.48 -6.37
CA ALA A 75 25.10 -1.14 -6.93
C ALA A 75 25.91 -0.23 -5.98
N ARG A 76 25.85 -0.51 -4.67
CA ARG A 76 26.57 0.19 -3.61
C ARG A 76 27.84 -0.55 -3.15
N GLY A 77 28.25 -1.62 -3.84
CA GLY A 77 29.47 -2.40 -3.56
C GLY A 77 29.40 -3.27 -2.31
N ILE A 78 28.20 -3.63 -1.85
CA ILE A 78 27.98 -4.46 -0.66
C ILE A 78 27.48 -5.84 -1.09
N GLU A 79 28.14 -6.89 -0.60
CA GLU A 79 27.71 -8.27 -0.81
C GLU A 79 27.07 -8.81 0.48
N VAL A 80 25.84 -9.31 0.36
CA VAL A 80 25.09 -9.93 1.46
C VAL A 80 24.62 -11.30 1.01
N ASP A 81 24.86 -12.32 1.85
CA ASP A 81 24.25 -13.63 1.65
C ASP A 81 22.84 -13.65 2.28
N PHE A 82 21.82 -13.75 1.44
CA PHE A 82 20.42 -13.81 1.87
C PHE A 82 19.94 -15.22 2.22
N SER A 83 20.77 -16.26 2.06
CA SER A 83 20.35 -17.66 2.18
C SER A 83 19.72 -18.01 3.53
N SER A 84 20.28 -17.51 4.64
CA SER A 84 19.74 -17.70 5.99
C SER A 84 18.40 -16.97 6.18
N TYR A 85 18.34 -15.70 5.78
CA TYR A 85 17.14 -14.86 5.89
C TYR A 85 15.97 -15.45 5.11
N VAL A 86 16.22 -15.92 3.88
CA VAL A 86 15.20 -16.57 3.04
C VAL A 86 14.71 -17.85 3.69
N LYS A 87 15.61 -18.71 4.19
CA LYS A 87 15.22 -19.98 4.82
C LYS A 87 14.39 -19.76 6.08
N ASP A 88 14.73 -18.76 6.89
CA ASP A 88 14.02 -18.45 8.12
C ASP A 88 12.66 -17.82 7.83
N ALA A 89 12.61 -16.86 6.89
CA ALA A 89 11.37 -16.24 6.43
C ALA A 89 10.41 -17.28 5.80
N GLN A 90 10.92 -18.21 4.99
CA GLN A 90 10.12 -19.30 4.40
C GLN A 90 9.41 -20.13 5.47
N ASN A 91 10.01 -20.33 6.64
CA ASN A 91 9.39 -21.10 7.71
C ASN A 91 8.45 -20.26 8.57
N ARG A 92 8.84 -19.02 8.89
CA ARG A 92 8.06 -18.13 9.75
C ARG A 92 6.79 -17.60 9.08
N LEU A 93 6.85 -17.35 7.76
CA LEU A 93 5.78 -16.66 7.04
C LEU A 93 4.77 -17.60 6.37
N LYS A 94 4.87 -18.93 6.54
CA LYS A 94 3.90 -19.89 5.95
C LYS A 94 2.46 -19.60 6.33
N PHE A 95 2.23 -19.32 7.61
CA PHE A 95 0.88 -19.02 8.11
C PHE A 95 0.38 -17.68 7.57
N ALA A 96 1.22 -16.64 7.59
CA ALA A 96 0.88 -15.33 7.02
C ALA A 96 0.55 -15.43 5.53
N ALA A 97 1.35 -16.16 4.75
CA ALA A 97 1.09 -16.38 3.33
C ALA A 97 -0.25 -17.09 3.09
N LYS A 98 -0.59 -18.08 3.92
CA LYS A 98 -1.88 -18.76 3.86
C LYS A 98 -3.05 -17.83 4.17
N GLU A 99 -2.93 -17.02 5.22
CA GLU A 99 -3.96 -16.04 5.59
C GLU A 99 -4.15 -15.00 4.50
N ILE A 100 -3.07 -14.39 3.99
CA ILE A 100 -3.13 -13.40 2.92
C ILE A 100 -3.72 -14.01 1.64
N ALA A 101 -3.27 -15.20 1.23
CA ALA A 101 -3.81 -15.86 0.04
C ALA A 101 -5.30 -16.23 0.21
N SER A 102 -5.72 -16.62 1.41
CA SER A 102 -7.13 -16.89 1.72
C SER A 102 -7.97 -15.62 1.66
N LEU A 103 -7.49 -14.52 2.25
CA LEU A 103 -8.16 -13.22 2.21
C LEU A 103 -8.27 -12.70 0.78
N ALA A 104 -7.20 -12.78 0.02
CA ALA A 104 -7.20 -12.42 -1.39
C ALA A 104 -8.15 -13.31 -2.20
N ALA A 105 -8.15 -14.63 -1.98
CA ALA A 105 -9.08 -15.53 -2.66
C ALA A 105 -10.55 -15.20 -2.34
N ALA A 106 -10.86 -14.81 -1.09
CA ALA A 106 -12.18 -14.34 -0.71
C ALA A 106 -12.54 -13.01 -1.39
N ALA A 107 -11.61 -12.05 -1.41
CA ALA A 107 -11.80 -10.76 -2.10
C ALA A 107 -11.98 -10.94 -3.63
N HIS A 108 -11.23 -11.86 -4.24
CA HIS A 108 -11.32 -12.23 -5.65
C HIS A 108 -12.52 -13.12 -5.97
N GLY A 109 -13.11 -13.79 -4.98
CA GLY A 109 -14.14 -14.81 -5.15
C GLY A 109 -15.51 -14.24 -5.51
N ASP A 110 -15.81 -13.04 -5.03
CA ASP A 110 -17.11 -12.37 -5.26
C ASP A 110 -17.09 -11.38 -6.43
N ALA A 111 -15.93 -11.04 -6.98
CA ALA A 111 -15.82 -10.09 -8.08
C ALA A 111 -14.91 -10.61 -9.21
N ASN A 112 -15.50 -10.74 -10.40
CA ASN A 112 -14.76 -10.80 -11.69
C ASN A 112 -13.99 -9.48 -11.99
N HIS A 113 -13.91 -8.56 -11.05
CA HIS A 113 -13.19 -7.31 -11.19
C HIS A 113 -11.79 -7.54 -10.64
N ARG A 114 -10.84 -7.88 -11.54
CA ARG A 114 -9.45 -7.50 -11.27
C ARG A 114 -9.48 -6.04 -10.86
N GLN A 115 -8.97 -5.72 -9.67
CA GLN A 115 -8.59 -4.36 -9.33
C GLN A 115 -7.49 -3.98 -10.32
N VAL A 116 -7.89 -3.42 -11.45
CA VAL A 116 -6.95 -2.81 -12.39
C VAL A 116 -6.65 -1.46 -11.75
N PRO A 117 -5.43 -1.23 -11.24
CA PRO A 117 -5.08 0.08 -10.74
C PRO A 117 -5.38 1.09 -11.85
N GLU A 118 -6.14 2.12 -11.52
CA GLU A 118 -6.42 3.15 -12.49
C GLU A 118 -5.12 3.85 -12.89
N PRO A 119 -5.06 4.45 -14.09
CA PRO A 119 -3.93 5.28 -14.48
C PRO A 119 -3.61 6.30 -13.39
N LEU A 120 -2.32 6.56 -13.17
CA LEU A 120 -1.88 7.60 -12.24
C LEU A 120 -2.55 8.92 -12.60
N VAL A 121 -3.17 9.54 -11.60
CA VAL A 121 -3.79 10.86 -11.71
C VAL A 121 -2.84 11.86 -11.07
N SER A 122 -2.80 13.08 -11.58
CA SER A 122 -2.00 14.14 -11.00
C SER A 122 -2.91 15.24 -10.44
N ALA A 123 -2.61 15.64 -9.19
CA ALA A 123 -3.22 16.74 -8.48
C ALA A 123 -2.10 17.67 -8.01
N GLN A 124 -2.15 18.95 -8.39
CA GLN A 124 -1.09 19.95 -8.09
C GLN A 124 0.37 19.49 -8.40
N GLY A 125 0.55 18.62 -9.40
CA GLY A 125 1.87 18.07 -9.76
C GLY A 125 2.33 16.87 -8.91
N ILE A 126 1.56 16.48 -7.89
CA ILE A 126 1.77 15.24 -7.13
C ILE A 126 1.02 14.12 -7.83
N GLN A 127 1.67 12.97 -8.00
CA GLN A 127 1.02 11.78 -8.55
C GLN A 127 0.34 10.99 -7.43
N PHE A 128 -0.87 10.52 -7.71
CA PHE A 128 -1.59 9.62 -6.83
C PHE A 128 -2.25 8.50 -7.63
N GLN A 129 -2.47 7.39 -6.94
CA GLN A 129 -3.13 6.22 -7.50
C GLN A 129 -4.54 6.12 -6.94
N LEU A 130 -5.51 5.89 -7.82
CA LEU A 130 -6.89 5.62 -7.46
C LEU A 130 -7.19 4.14 -7.63
N THR A 131 -7.79 3.55 -6.60
CA THR A 131 -8.11 2.13 -6.52
C THR A 131 -9.53 1.96 -6.02
N SER A 132 -10.35 1.22 -6.76
CA SER A 132 -11.63 0.74 -6.24
C SER A 132 -11.38 -0.37 -5.23
N LEU A 133 -11.91 -0.21 -4.03
CA LEU A 133 -11.89 -1.21 -2.98
C LEU A 133 -13.22 -1.96 -3.00
N ALA A 134 -13.14 -3.29 -3.06
CA ALA A 134 -14.30 -4.16 -2.92
C ALA A 134 -13.98 -5.27 -1.93
N MET A 135 -14.88 -5.54 -0.99
CA MET A 135 -14.80 -6.66 -0.05
C MET A 135 -16.12 -7.44 -0.08
N GLY A 136 -16.21 -8.39 -1.00
CA GLY A 136 -17.42 -9.16 -1.24
C GLY A 136 -18.62 -8.27 -1.59
N SER A 137 -19.79 -8.61 -1.06
CA SER A 137 -21.00 -7.76 -1.13
C SER A 137 -21.13 -6.76 0.02
N GLN A 138 -20.14 -6.70 0.92
CA GLN A 138 -20.25 -5.95 2.18
C GLN A 138 -19.63 -4.57 2.11
N PHE A 139 -18.68 -4.36 1.20
CA PHE A 139 -18.01 -3.09 1.05
C PHE A 139 -17.66 -2.82 -0.40
N ASP A 140 -18.07 -1.65 -0.89
CA ASP A 140 -17.53 -1.01 -2.08
C ASP A 140 -17.05 0.38 -1.70
N GLY A 141 -15.91 0.80 -2.22
CA GLY A 141 -15.34 2.11 -1.93
C GLY A 141 -14.31 2.53 -2.97
N LEU A 142 -13.88 3.79 -2.88
CA LEU A 142 -12.74 4.29 -3.63
C LEU A 142 -11.67 4.72 -2.63
N TYR A 143 -10.43 4.42 -2.97
CA TYR A 143 -9.26 4.80 -2.22
C TYR A 143 -8.28 5.50 -3.14
N ALA A 144 -7.78 6.65 -2.71
CA ALA A 144 -6.68 7.32 -3.37
C ALA A 144 -5.55 7.59 -2.41
N PHE A 145 -4.32 7.45 -2.89
CA PHE A 145 -3.12 7.69 -2.11
C PHE A 145 -2.01 8.26 -2.98
N ALA A 146 -1.25 9.19 -2.41
CA ALA A 146 -0.06 9.75 -3.06
C ALA A 146 0.99 8.64 -3.28
N VAL A 147 1.59 8.59 -4.47
CA VAL A 147 2.70 7.65 -4.76
C VAL A 147 4.07 8.22 -4.39
N GLU A 148 4.11 9.49 -4.02
CA GLU A 148 5.30 10.21 -3.53
C GLU A 148 5.03 10.74 -2.12
N THR A 149 6.08 11.14 -1.41
CA THR A 149 5.93 11.79 -0.09
C THR A 149 5.15 13.10 -0.26
N ALA A 150 3.94 13.11 0.27
CA ALA A 150 3.05 14.25 0.26
C ALA A 150 2.13 14.19 1.48
N THR A 151 1.69 15.34 1.97
CA THR A 151 0.73 15.42 3.07
C THR A 151 -0.38 16.41 2.77
N PHE A 152 -1.59 16.13 3.25
CA PHE A 152 -2.70 17.06 3.13
C PHE A 152 -2.50 18.33 3.97
N ASP A 153 -2.79 19.47 3.36
CA ASP A 153 -2.98 20.73 4.08
C ASP A 153 -4.38 20.74 4.72
N LEU A 154 -4.44 20.32 6.00
CA LEU A 154 -5.69 20.26 6.75
C LEU A 154 -6.34 21.64 6.92
N GLU A 155 -5.54 22.71 7.09
CA GLU A 155 -6.08 24.07 7.21
C GLU A 155 -6.73 24.53 5.90
N ALA A 156 -6.14 24.18 4.75
CA ALA A 156 -6.72 24.47 3.46
C ALA A 156 -8.00 23.66 3.20
N LEU A 157 -8.04 22.38 3.62
CA LEU A 157 -9.25 21.56 3.58
C LEU A 157 -10.37 22.16 4.43
N GLN A 158 -10.08 22.57 5.66
CA GLN A 158 -11.04 23.20 6.58
C GLN A 158 -11.62 24.52 6.06
N LYS A 159 -10.90 25.24 5.20
CA LYS A 159 -11.41 26.47 4.57
C LYS A 159 -12.47 26.21 3.50
N LYS A 160 -12.49 25.02 2.90
CA LYS A 160 -13.41 24.68 1.80
C LYS A 160 -14.50 23.71 2.20
N TYR A 161 -14.17 22.73 3.04
CA TYR A 161 -15.06 21.63 3.39
C TYR A 161 -15.49 21.70 4.85
N VAL A 162 -16.61 21.05 5.16
CA VAL A 162 -16.99 20.74 6.54
C VAL A 162 -16.15 19.54 6.99
N VAL A 163 -15.05 19.82 7.67
CA VAL A 163 -14.13 18.82 8.21
C VAL A 163 -14.47 18.54 9.68
N GLU A 164 -14.65 17.28 10.05
CA GLU A 164 -14.69 16.86 11.46
C GLU A 164 -13.34 16.25 11.85
N GLY A 165 -12.75 16.77 12.93
CA GLY A 165 -11.44 16.35 13.43
C GLY A 165 -10.40 17.47 13.43
N ASP A 166 -9.66 17.58 14.53
CA ASP A 166 -8.58 18.56 14.71
C ASP A 166 -7.22 18.02 14.20
N TRP A 167 -7.15 16.73 13.85
CA TRP A 167 -5.96 16.03 13.35
C TRP A 167 -6.37 14.83 12.49
N PHE A 168 -5.43 14.25 11.73
CA PHE A 168 -5.66 13.03 10.96
C PHE A 168 -5.85 11.79 11.85
N PRO A 169 -6.72 10.84 11.47
CA PRO A 169 -7.63 10.91 10.32
C PRO A 169 -8.79 11.88 10.58
N ALA A 170 -9.10 12.69 9.58
CA ALA A 170 -10.21 13.64 9.60
C ALA A 170 -11.31 13.18 8.62
N THR A 171 -12.54 13.60 8.84
CA THR A 171 -13.66 13.28 7.96
C THR A 171 -14.18 14.51 7.24
N ILE A 172 -14.55 14.33 5.97
CA ILE A 172 -15.20 15.36 5.15
C ILE A 172 -16.55 14.80 4.70
N THR A 173 -17.62 15.54 5.01
CA THR A 173 -18.97 15.19 4.54
C THR A 173 -19.37 16.14 3.42
N GLU A 174 -19.64 15.60 2.23
CA GLU A 174 -19.95 16.38 1.04
C GLU A 174 -20.88 15.57 0.12
N ASN A 175 -22.02 16.13 -0.31
CA ASN A 175 -22.98 15.50 -1.23
C ASN A 175 -23.33 14.03 -0.92
N ASP A 176 -23.70 13.74 0.33
CA ASP A 176 -24.02 12.40 0.85
C ASP A 176 -22.84 11.40 0.91
N PHE A 177 -21.63 11.84 0.59
CA PHE A 177 -20.40 11.06 0.75
C PHE A 177 -19.70 11.42 2.06
N LEU A 178 -19.14 10.39 2.71
CA LEU A 178 -18.21 10.54 3.81
C LEU A 178 -16.82 10.14 3.33
N PHE A 179 -15.94 11.13 3.20
CA PHE A 179 -14.53 10.93 2.90
C PHE A 179 -13.74 10.88 4.21
N ILE A 180 -12.92 9.85 4.37
CA ILE A 180 -11.95 9.74 5.46
C ILE A 180 -10.60 10.13 4.87
N VAL A 181 -10.03 11.23 5.36
CA VAL A 181 -8.74 11.77 4.94
C VAL A 181 -7.70 11.41 6.01
N ASP A 182 -6.66 10.71 5.60
CA ASP A 182 -5.45 10.47 6.39
C ASP A 182 -4.26 11.23 5.76
N TYR A 183 -3.08 11.24 6.39
CA TYR A 183 -1.94 12.10 6.00
C TYR A 183 -1.74 12.26 4.49
N SER A 184 -1.79 11.18 3.71
CA SER A 184 -1.53 11.19 2.27
C SER A 184 -2.55 10.40 1.44
N SER A 185 -3.71 10.09 2.03
CA SER A 185 -4.73 9.25 1.39
C SER A 185 -6.15 9.63 1.76
N VAL A 186 -7.08 9.26 0.88
CA VAL A 186 -8.51 9.50 1.03
C VAL A 186 -9.27 8.21 0.73
N LEU A 187 -10.18 7.84 1.62
CA LEU A 187 -11.09 6.71 1.47
C LEU A 187 -12.53 7.22 1.43
N VAL A 188 -13.34 6.72 0.51
CA VAL A 188 -14.79 6.91 0.50
C VAL A 188 -15.50 5.56 0.40
N ASN A 189 -16.52 5.38 1.25
CA ASN A 189 -17.39 4.21 1.22
C ASN A 189 -18.58 4.47 0.29
N LEU A 190 -18.77 3.58 -0.69
CA LEU A 190 -19.83 3.63 -1.71
C LEU A 190 -20.84 2.49 -1.58
N SER A 191 -20.74 1.65 -0.55
CA SER A 191 -21.54 0.41 -0.38
C SER A 191 -23.06 0.63 -0.38
N HIS A 192 -23.52 1.83 -0.04
CA HIS A 192 -24.94 2.16 0.04
C HIS A 192 -25.42 3.09 -1.07
N LEU A 193 -24.55 3.38 -2.05
CA LEU A 193 -24.78 4.39 -3.08
C LEU A 193 -24.95 3.73 -4.44
N SER A 194 -25.84 4.29 -5.28
CA SER A 194 -26.04 3.78 -6.63
C SER A 194 -24.81 4.03 -7.50
N HIS A 195 -24.66 3.26 -8.59
CA HIS A 195 -23.50 3.35 -9.47
C HIS A 195 -23.32 4.75 -10.10
N ASP A 196 -24.41 5.50 -10.30
CA ASP A 196 -24.35 6.87 -10.81
C ASP A 196 -23.60 7.83 -9.86
N HIS A 197 -23.63 7.55 -8.54
CA HIS A 197 -22.91 8.33 -7.54
C HIS A 197 -21.41 8.06 -7.52
N TRP A 198 -20.94 6.98 -8.14
CA TRP A 198 -19.51 6.63 -8.14
C TRP A 198 -18.68 7.64 -8.93
N THR A 199 -19.22 8.12 -10.06
CA THR A 199 -18.54 9.14 -10.87
C THR A 199 -18.38 10.44 -10.09
N VAL A 200 -19.44 10.86 -9.40
CA VAL A 200 -19.43 12.07 -8.56
C VAL A 200 -18.47 11.92 -7.38
N ALA A 201 -18.50 10.77 -6.69
CA ALA A 201 -17.58 10.47 -5.60
C ALA A 201 -16.12 10.53 -6.04
N LYS A 202 -15.83 9.99 -7.23
CA LYS A 202 -14.50 9.98 -7.81
C LYS A 202 -14.01 11.39 -8.16
N GLU A 203 -14.83 12.20 -8.80
CA GLU A 203 -14.50 13.60 -9.09
C GLU A 203 -14.22 14.38 -7.80
N LYS A 204 -15.04 14.18 -6.77
CA LYS A 204 -14.85 14.82 -5.46
C LYS A 204 -13.60 14.33 -4.73
N LEU A 205 -13.32 13.03 -4.80
CA LEU A 205 -12.10 12.47 -4.25
C LEU A 205 -10.87 13.08 -4.93
N VAL A 206 -10.86 13.20 -6.27
CA VAL A 206 -9.77 13.87 -7.01
C VAL A 206 -9.62 15.33 -6.60
N GLU A 207 -10.73 16.04 -6.42
CA GLU A 207 -10.75 17.43 -5.95
C GLU A 207 -10.18 17.57 -4.52
N ILE A 208 -10.41 16.59 -3.65
CA ILE A 208 -9.80 16.55 -2.31
C ILE A 208 -8.29 16.31 -2.44
N MET A 209 -7.84 15.42 -3.35
CA MET A 209 -6.42 15.14 -3.58
C MET A 209 -5.62 16.39 -4.02
N ASP A 210 -6.26 17.44 -4.57
CA ASP A 210 -5.62 18.74 -4.88
C ASP A 210 -5.12 19.50 -3.65
N TYR A 211 -5.46 19.06 -2.45
CA TYR A 211 -4.97 19.63 -1.18
C TYR A 211 -3.71 18.92 -0.66
N LEU A 212 -3.15 17.97 -1.41
CA LEU A 212 -1.82 17.43 -1.12
C LEU A 212 -0.75 18.48 -1.41
N GLY A 213 0.16 18.63 -0.46
CA GLY A 213 1.42 19.35 -0.61
C GLY A 213 2.62 18.41 -0.44
N PRO A 214 3.80 18.77 -0.96
CA PRO A 214 5.05 18.04 -0.71
C PRO A 214 5.49 18.10 0.76
#